data_AF-A0A2R9UI26-F1
#
_entry.id   AF-A0A2R9UI26-F1
#
_cell.length_a   1.000
_cell.length_b   1.000
_cell.length_c   1.000
_cell.angle_alpha   90.00
_cell.angle_beta   90.00
_cell.angle_gamma   90.00
#
_symmetry.space_group_name_H-M   'P 1'
#
loop_
_entity.id
_entity.type
_entity.pdbx_description
1 polymer ?
#
loop_
_entity_poly.entity_id
_entity_poly.type
_entity_poly.pdbx_seq_one_letter_code
_entity_poly.pdbx_strand_id
1 'polypeptide(L)'
;MPAAARWSMYVGIAILFAIACGFLSNWQFSRNADRSEQLQLVADNYDAAPVPLGDLLAPGAELNPADEWRPVRLEGRYLPDEQLLVRNRPHGGTAAFEQLVPFRLDDGRTFLVDRGWLPPGDRQADPDEIPAPPSGDVTVEVRLRPEEAAPTSGRTAELGQVPTINLGLVAEQSGPIEQGAYGLLMSESPAPATAPTPVDPPSNDPGPYLSYAVQWILFAVMGFGFITYVIVNERKLRREEAEDAEVDGAPEATPEPEKVPHERRRVDPVALHRARKRPKDRDADDEDALLDAR
;
A
#
# COMPACT_ATOMS: atom_id res chain seq x y z
N MET A 1 -15.22 -10.35 -42.52
CA MET A 1 -16.40 -10.38 -41.60
C MET A 1 -17.34 -9.26 -41.96
N PRO A 2 -18.68 -9.45 -41.91
CA PRO A 2 -19.63 -8.35 -42.12
C PRO A 2 -19.39 -7.24 -41.08
N ALA A 3 -19.55 -5.98 -41.48
CA ALA A 3 -19.25 -4.82 -40.62
C ALA A 3 -19.98 -4.89 -39.27
N ALA A 4 -21.23 -5.36 -39.27
CA ALA A 4 -22.02 -5.58 -38.05
C ALA A 4 -21.35 -6.58 -37.09
N ALA A 5 -20.81 -7.71 -37.58
CA ALA A 5 -20.15 -8.70 -36.74
C ALA A 5 -18.86 -8.15 -36.11
N ARG A 6 -18.09 -7.34 -36.85
CA ARG A 6 -16.87 -6.69 -36.32
C ARG A 6 -17.21 -5.68 -35.21
N TRP A 7 -18.25 -4.86 -35.39
CA TRP A 7 -18.68 -3.91 -34.37
C TRP A 7 -19.24 -4.59 -33.13
N SER A 8 -20.06 -5.63 -33.29
CA SER A 8 -20.54 -6.45 -32.18
C SER A 8 -19.40 -7.09 -31.39
N MET A 9 -18.34 -7.55 -32.08
CA MET A 9 -17.15 -8.07 -31.42
C MET A 9 -16.44 -6.99 -30.57
N TYR A 10 -16.23 -5.78 -31.11
CA TYR A 10 -15.58 -4.70 -30.36
C TYR A 10 -16.41 -4.21 -29.17
N VAL A 11 -17.73 -4.12 -29.32
CA VAL A 11 -18.64 -3.82 -28.21
C VAL A 11 -18.60 -4.93 -27.16
N GLY A 12 -18.59 -6.20 -27.59
CA GLY A 12 -18.44 -7.34 -26.69
C GLY A 12 -17.14 -7.29 -25.89
N ILE A 13 -16.01 -6.97 -26.54
CA ILE A 13 -14.71 -6.77 -25.88
C ILE A 13 -14.78 -5.61 -24.87
N ALA A 14 -15.39 -4.48 -25.25
CA ALA A 14 -15.54 -3.34 -24.34
C ALA A 14 -16.40 -3.68 -23.10
N ILE A 15 -17.46 -4.46 -23.28
CA ILE A 15 -18.29 -4.95 -22.17
C ILE A 15 -17.47 -5.84 -21.25
N LEU A 16 -16.73 -6.83 -21.80
CA LEU A 16 -15.88 -7.70 -20.99
C LEU A 16 -14.81 -6.92 -20.23
N PHE A 17 -14.18 -5.94 -20.89
CA PHE A 17 -13.21 -5.05 -20.27
C PHE A 17 -13.83 -4.21 -19.14
N ALA A 18 -15.01 -3.65 -19.36
CA ALA A 18 -15.73 -2.88 -18.35
C ALA A 18 -16.15 -3.73 -17.15
N ILE A 19 -16.58 -4.99 -17.38
CA ILE A 19 -16.88 -5.95 -16.32
C ILE A 19 -15.61 -6.21 -15.48
N ALA A 20 -14.47 -6.46 -16.12
CA ALA A 20 -13.20 -6.66 -15.43
C ALA A 20 -12.80 -5.43 -14.60
N CYS A 21 -12.94 -4.23 -15.16
CA CYS A 21 -12.72 -2.97 -14.44
C CYS A 21 -13.68 -2.81 -13.25
N GLY A 22 -14.94 -3.22 -13.38
CA GLY A 22 -15.91 -3.21 -12.29
C GLY A 22 -15.50 -4.11 -11.13
N PHE A 23 -15.04 -5.33 -11.43
CA PHE A 23 -14.51 -6.24 -10.40
C PHE A 23 -13.26 -5.66 -9.71
N LEU A 24 -12.33 -5.07 -10.47
CA LEU A 24 -11.13 -4.43 -9.91
C LEU A 24 -11.46 -3.21 -9.06
N SER A 25 -12.43 -2.39 -9.48
CA SER A 25 -12.93 -1.25 -8.70
C SER A 25 -13.55 -1.71 -7.39
N ASN A 26 -14.42 -2.74 -7.43
CA ASN A 26 -15.03 -3.31 -6.23
C ASN A 26 -14.00 -3.88 -5.25
N TRP A 27 -12.99 -4.58 -5.77
CA TRP A 27 -11.89 -5.08 -4.94
C TRP A 27 -11.12 -3.94 -4.25
N GLN A 28 -10.85 -2.84 -4.96
CA GLN A 28 -10.21 -1.66 -4.39
C GLN A 28 -11.09 -0.97 -3.33
N PHE A 29 -12.41 -0.90 -3.52
CA PHE A 29 -13.32 -0.39 -2.50
C PHE A 29 -13.33 -1.26 -1.24
N SER A 30 -13.32 -2.58 -1.38
CA SER A 30 -13.20 -3.49 -0.24
C SER A 30 -11.91 -3.23 0.54
N ARG A 31 -10.77 -3.13 -0.15
CA ARG A 31 -9.49 -2.80 0.48
C ARG A 31 -9.50 -1.45 1.19
N ASN A 32 -10.14 -0.45 0.58
CA ASN A 32 -10.32 0.86 1.19
C ASN A 32 -11.16 0.77 2.47
N ALA A 33 -12.25 0.00 2.46
CA ALA A 33 -13.11 -0.19 3.62
C ALA A 33 -12.34 -0.86 4.77
N ASP A 34 -11.66 -1.98 4.51
CA ASP A 34 -10.83 -2.68 5.49
C ASP A 34 -9.78 -1.75 6.10
N ARG A 35 -9.09 -0.96 5.25
CA ARG A 35 -8.08 -0.02 5.72
C ARG A 35 -8.69 1.13 6.54
N SER A 36 -9.85 1.62 6.14
CA SER A 36 -10.55 2.70 6.85
C SER A 36 -11.05 2.24 8.22
N GLU A 37 -11.45 0.97 8.35
CA GLU A 37 -11.84 0.37 9.63
C GLU A 37 -10.63 0.27 10.58
N GLN A 38 -9.49 -0.21 10.08
CA GLN A 38 -8.25 -0.25 10.88
C GLN A 38 -7.80 1.14 11.35
N LEU A 39 -7.90 2.15 10.47
CA LEU A 39 -7.56 3.52 10.83
C LEU A 39 -8.52 4.10 11.86
N GLN A 40 -9.82 3.80 11.76
CA GLN A 40 -10.80 4.20 12.77
C GLN A 40 -10.52 3.53 14.12
N LEU A 41 -10.22 2.23 14.12
CA LEU A 41 -9.85 1.50 15.33
C LEU A 41 -8.65 2.16 16.04
N VAL A 42 -7.60 2.50 15.29
CA VAL A 42 -6.44 3.22 15.82
C VAL A 42 -6.85 4.61 16.32
N ALA A 43 -7.63 5.37 15.54
CA ALA A 43 -8.03 6.73 15.92
C ALA A 43 -8.87 6.76 17.21
N ASP A 44 -9.76 5.78 17.40
CA ASP A 44 -10.63 5.69 18.58
C ASP A 44 -9.86 5.22 19.82
N ASN A 45 -8.84 4.38 19.64
CA ASN A 45 -8.20 3.67 20.74
C ASN A 45 -6.83 4.25 21.13
N TYR A 46 -5.99 4.65 20.17
CA TYR A 46 -4.55 4.85 20.39
C TYR A 46 -4.21 5.94 21.42
N ASP A 47 -5.03 6.99 21.50
CA ASP A 47 -4.88 8.13 22.42
C ASP A 47 -5.97 8.15 23.52
N ALA A 48 -6.73 7.07 23.68
CA ALA A 48 -7.73 6.97 24.75
C ALA A 48 -7.08 6.98 26.14
N ALA A 49 -7.83 7.38 27.17
CA ALA A 49 -7.33 7.34 28.54
C ALA A 49 -7.10 5.88 28.99
N PRO A 50 -5.97 5.57 29.66
CA PRO A 50 -5.70 4.23 30.16
C PRO A 50 -6.73 3.76 31.19
N VAL A 51 -7.19 2.51 31.04
CA VAL A 51 -8.10 1.83 31.97
C VAL A 51 -7.41 0.62 32.63
N PRO A 52 -7.87 0.11 33.77
CA PRO A 52 -7.35 -1.14 34.34
C PRO A 52 -7.40 -2.30 33.33
N LEU A 53 -6.35 -3.14 33.27
CA LEU A 53 -6.32 -4.30 32.35
C LEU A 53 -7.56 -5.19 32.47
N GLY A 54 -8.02 -5.45 33.69
CA GLY A 54 -9.16 -6.33 33.95
C GLY A 54 -10.49 -5.84 33.37
N ASP A 55 -10.60 -4.56 33.01
CA ASP A 55 -11.81 -3.99 32.38
C ASP A 55 -11.92 -4.39 30.90
N LEU A 56 -10.79 -4.64 30.23
CA LEU A 56 -10.74 -5.01 28.81
C LEU A 56 -10.34 -6.47 28.58
N LEU A 57 -9.54 -7.06 29.48
CA LEU A 57 -9.02 -8.41 29.36
C LEU A 57 -9.19 -9.20 30.67
N ALA A 58 -10.27 -9.95 30.73
CA ALA A 58 -10.49 -10.91 31.80
C ALA A 58 -9.44 -12.04 31.75
N PRO A 59 -9.08 -12.64 32.89
CA PRO A 59 -8.11 -13.75 32.93
C PRO A 59 -8.46 -14.89 31.97
N GLY A 60 -7.53 -15.24 31.08
CA GLY A 60 -7.69 -16.32 30.11
C GLY A 60 -8.71 -16.06 28.99
N ALA A 61 -9.22 -14.83 28.87
CA ALA A 61 -10.05 -14.42 27.75
C ALA A 61 -9.19 -13.98 26.55
N GLU A 62 -9.74 -14.09 25.34
CA GLU A 62 -9.13 -13.51 24.15
C GLU A 62 -9.40 -12.00 24.09
N LEU A 63 -8.46 -11.24 23.50
CA LEU A 63 -8.66 -9.82 23.24
C LEU A 63 -9.81 -9.62 22.25
N ASN A 64 -10.78 -8.80 22.63
CA ASN A 64 -11.78 -8.31 21.69
C ASN A 64 -11.10 -7.48 20.59
N PRO A 65 -11.28 -7.77 19.30
CA PRO A 65 -10.65 -7.01 18.21
C PRO A 65 -10.91 -5.51 18.27
N ALA A 66 -12.05 -5.09 18.80
CA ALA A 66 -12.39 -3.67 18.97
C ALA A 66 -11.54 -2.94 20.04
N ASP A 67 -10.84 -3.69 20.89
CA ASP A 67 -9.98 -3.15 21.96
C ASP A 67 -8.48 -3.19 21.60
N GLU A 68 -8.11 -3.60 20.37
CA GLU A 68 -6.72 -3.44 19.91
C GLU A 68 -6.30 -1.96 19.97
N TRP A 69 -5.07 -1.70 20.39
CA TRP A 69 -4.48 -0.37 20.64
C TRP A 69 -5.01 0.35 21.88
N ARG A 70 -6.00 -0.18 22.61
CA ARG A 70 -6.48 0.47 23.83
C ARG A 70 -5.40 0.54 24.90
N PRO A 71 -5.15 1.73 25.46
CA PRO A 71 -4.26 1.89 26.60
C PRO A 71 -4.84 1.23 27.85
N VAL A 72 -4.01 0.47 28.54
CA VAL A 72 -4.32 -0.11 29.84
C VAL A 72 -3.21 0.13 30.85
N ARG A 73 -3.60 0.22 32.11
CA ARG A 73 -2.68 0.31 33.25
C ARG A 73 -2.46 -1.06 33.88
N LEU A 74 -1.20 -1.35 34.14
CA LEU A 74 -0.68 -2.52 34.84
C LEU A 74 -0.01 -2.06 36.13
N GLU A 75 -0.24 -2.79 37.21
CA GLU A 75 0.40 -2.58 38.52
C GLU A 75 1.01 -3.91 38.97
N GLY A 76 2.28 -3.87 39.39
CA GLY A 76 3.05 -5.06 39.72
C GLY A 76 4.54 -4.86 39.51
N ARG A 77 5.25 -5.89 39.04
CA ARG A 77 6.71 -5.86 38.86
C ARG A 77 7.19 -6.62 37.63
N TYR A 78 8.28 -6.16 37.03
CA TYR A 78 8.95 -6.89 35.95
C TYR A 78 9.66 -8.16 36.45
N LEU A 79 9.77 -9.15 35.57
CA LEU A 79 10.54 -10.38 35.76
C LEU A 79 11.74 -10.37 34.79
N PRO A 80 12.81 -9.61 35.08
CA PRO A 80 13.93 -9.39 34.16
C PRO A 80 14.69 -10.67 33.79
N ASP A 81 14.73 -11.67 34.69
CA ASP A 81 15.40 -12.95 34.45
C ASP A 81 14.68 -13.81 33.39
N GLU A 82 13.42 -13.47 33.07
CA GLU A 82 12.55 -14.17 32.11
C GLU A 82 12.41 -13.37 30.78
N GLN A 83 13.22 -12.32 30.60
CA GLN A 83 13.16 -11.49 29.39
C GLN A 83 13.57 -12.25 28.14
N LEU A 84 12.96 -11.91 27.01
CA LEU A 84 13.27 -12.46 25.69
C LEU A 84 13.48 -11.34 24.67
N LEU A 85 14.18 -11.64 23.58
CA LEU A 85 14.31 -10.73 22.44
C LEU A 85 13.57 -11.28 21.22
N VAL A 86 12.75 -10.44 20.59
CA VAL A 86 12.18 -10.75 19.28
C VAL A 86 13.17 -10.30 18.22
N ARG A 87 13.64 -11.20 17.37
CA ARG A 87 14.70 -10.91 16.38
C ARG A 87 14.14 -10.56 15.00
N ASN A 88 15.01 -10.00 14.15
CA ASN A 88 14.72 -9.65 12.75
C ASN A 88 13.52 -8.71 12.59
N ARG A 89 13.31 -7.84 13.56
CA ARG A 89 12.25 -6.86 13.54
C ARG A 89 12.70 -5.69 12.66
N PRO A 90 11.92 -5.28 11.64
CA PRO A 90 12.35 -4.23 10.72
C PRO A 90 12.22 -2.85 11.37
N HIS A 91 13.33 -2.14 11.55
CA HIS A 91 13.32 -0.78 12.08
C HIS A 91 14.38 0.08 11.40
N GLY A 92 14.03 1.28 10.93
CA GLY A 92 14.99 2.21 10.33
C GLY A 92 15.78 1.67 9.12
N GLY A 93 15.30 0.62 8.44
CA GLY A 93 15.99 -0.05 7.34
C GLY A 93 17.00 -1.13 7.74
N THR A 94 17.10 -1.47 9.04
CA THR A 94 17.93 -2.55 9.56
C THR A 94 17.09 -3.62 10.27
N ALA A 95 17.69 -4.79 10.46
CA ALA A 95 17.12 -5.84 11.30
C ALA A 95 17.50 -5.56 12.76
N ALA A 96 16.51 -5.24 13.58
CA ALA A 96 16.62 -4.92 14.99
C ALA A 96 15.93 -5.97 15.86
N PHE A 97 15.93 -5.72 17.16
CA PHE A 97 15.28 -6.55 18.16
C PHE A 97 14.21 -5.77 18.91
N GLU A 98 13.18 -6.46 19.41
CA GLU A 98 12.25 -5.91 20.40
C GLU A 98 12.47 -6.61 21.75
N GLN A 99 12.50 -5.85 22.85
CA GLN A 99 12.70 -6.38 24.20
C GLN A 99 11.36 -6.76 24.83
N LEU A 100 11.15 -8.05 25.04
CA LEU A 100 10.00 -8.57 25.77
C LEU A 100 10.38 -8.83 27.23
N VAL A 101 9.61 -8.29 28.17
CA VAL A 101 9.80 -8.54 29.59
C VAL A 101 8.46 -8.95 30.20
N PRO A 102 8.36 -10.18 30.77
CA PRO A 102 7.18 -10.58 31.52
C PRO A 102 6.97 -9.68 32.74
N PHE A 103 5.72 -9.33 33.01
CA PHE A 103 5.31 -8.44 34.09
C PHE A 103 4.32 -9.15 35.01
N ARG A 104 4.72 -9.39 36.25
CA ARG A 104 3.86 -10.01 37.27
C ARG A 104 2.94 -8.96 37.86
N LEU A 105 1.65 -9.11 37.57
CA LEU A 105 0.57 -8.28 38.09
C LEU A 105 0.32 -8.58 39.58
N ASP A 106 -0.28 -7.62 40.28
CA ASP A 106 -0.68 -7.76 41.68
C ASP A 106 -1.74 -8.85 41.91
N ASP A 107 -2.52 -9.19 40.87
CA ASP A 107 -3.47 -10.29 40.88
C ASP A 107 -2.82 -11.68 40.71
N GLY A 108 -1.51 -11.72 40.53
CA GLY A 108 -0.69 -12.94 40.39
C GLY A 108 -0.53 -13.44 38.96
N ARG A 109 -1.21 -12.85 37.97
CA ARG A 109 -0.98 -13.17 36.55
C ARG A 109 0.35 -12.61 36.07
N THR A 110 0.88 -13.18 35.00
CA THR A 110 2.03 -12.63 34.27
C THR A 110 1.55 -12.13 32.91
N PHE A 111 1.76 -10.86 32.62
CA PHE A 111 1.40 -10.22 31.35
C PHE A 111 2.67 -9.88 30.57
N LEU A 112 2.66 -10.06 29.26
CA LEU A 112 3.84 -9.79 28.43
C LEU A 112 3.88 -8.30 28.04
N VAL A 113 5.00 -7.64 28.31
CA VAL A 113 5.23 -6.25 27.89
C VAL A 113 6.39 -6.20 26.89
N ASP A 114 6.11 -5.67 25.71
CA ASP A 114 7.12 -5.23 24.75
C ASP A 114 7.55 -3.81 25.11
N ARG A 115 8.81 -3.67 25.54
CA ARG A 115 9.41 -2.40 25.96
C ARG A 115 10.01 -1.61 24.80
N GLY A 116 10.04 -2.18 23.59
CA GLY A 116 10.47 -1.51 22.37
C GLY A 116 11.80 -2.01 21.81
N TRP A 117 12.34 -1.22 20.91
CA TRP A 117 13.41 -1.57 19.99
C TRP A 117 14.81 -1.46 20.58
N LEU A 118 15.65 -2.42 20.19
CA LEU A 118 17.09 -2.45 20.42
C LEU A 118 17.82 -2.60 19.08
N PRO A 119 18.86 -1.79 18.81
CA PRO A 119 19.67 -1.95 17.61
C PRO A 119 20.48 -3.27 17.70
N PRO A 120 20.86 -3.86 16.56
CA PRO A 120 21.85 -4.92 16.56
C PRO A 120 23.20 -4.38 17.06
N GLY A 121 24.05 -5.26 17.59
CA GLY A 121 25.38 -4.88 18.06
C GLY A 121 26.32 -4.45 16.92
N ASP A 122 27.34 -3.67 17.25
CA ASP A 122 28.34 -3.17 16.31
C ASP A 122 29.24 -4.31 15.78
N ARG A 123 29.49 -5.32 16.62
CA ARG A 123 30.46 -6.40 16.36
C ARG A 123 29.85 -7.80 16.40
N GLN A 124 28.58 -7.92 16.75
CA GLN A 124 27.85 -9.18 16.88
C GLN A 124 26.41 -9.01 16.42
N ALA A 125 25.71 -10.12 16.20
CA ALA A 125 24.33 -10.08 15.71
C ALA A 125 23.35 -9.57 16.77
N ASP A 126 23.56 -9.92 18.04
CA ASP A 126 22.69 -9.54 19.15
C ASP A 126 22.98 -8.12 19.66
N PRO A 127 22.03 -7.44 20.32
CA PRO A 127 22.25 -6.11 20.88
C PRO A 127 23.45 -6.06 21.84
N ASP A 128 24.26 -5.00 21.75
CA ASP A 128 25.40 -4.79 22.65
C ASP A 128 24.94 -4.41 24.08
N GLU A 129 23.79 -3.74 24.19
CA GLU A 129 23.18 -3.33 25.45
C GLU A 129 21.70 -3.70 25.46
N ILE A 130 21.26 -4.29 26.57
CA ILE A 130 19.85 -4.60 26.84
C ILE A 130 19.47 -3.88 28.13
N PRO A 131 18.75 -2.74 28.07
CA PRO A 131 18.37 -1.95 29.23
C PRO A 131 17.54 -2.76 30.24
N ALA A 132 17.94 -2.75 31.50
CA ALA A 132 17.18 -3.40 32.56
C ALA A 132 15.86 -2.63 32.82
N PRO A 133 14.75 -3.33 33.12
CA PRO A 133 13.54 -2.68 33.57
C PRO A 133 13.72 -2.08 34.97
N PRO A 134 12.86 -1.13 35.38
CA PRO A 134 12.82 -0.64 36.75
C PRO A 134 12.61 -1.78 37.76
N SER A 135 13.26 -1.68 38.91
CA SER A 135 13.15 -2.66 40.00
C SER A 135 12.04 -2.30 40.97
N GLY A 136 11.47 -3.33 41.63
CA GLY A 136 10.41 -3.15 42.62
C GLY A 136 9.02 -3.04 41.99
N ASP A 137 8.12 -2.37 42.70
CA ASP A 137 6.75 -2.13 42.22
C ASP A 137 6.73 -0.99 41.21
N VAL A 138 6.08 -1.22 40.08
CA VAL A 138 6.06 -0.35 38.90
C VAL A 138 4.61 -0.24 38.41
N THR A 139 4.21 0.96 38.05
CA THR A 139 3.00 1.19 37.25
C THR A 139 3.41 1.34 35.80
N VAL A 140 2.82 0.51 34.93
CA VAL A 140 3.11 0.50 33.50
C VAL A 140 1.84 0.80 32.73
N GLU A 141 1.91 1.71 31.76
CA GLU A 141 0.84 1.92 30.80
C GLU A 141 1.27 1.33 29.46
N VAL A 142 0.41 0.50 28.87
CA VAL A 142 0.68 -0.22 27.62
C VAL A 142 -0.51 -0.12 26.67
N ARG A 143 -0.27 -0.25 25.37
CA ARG A 143 -1.34 -0.47 24.37
C ARG A 143 -1.51 -1.95 24.11
N LEU A 144 -2.73 -2.45 24.22
CA LEU A 144 -3.03 -3.85 23.95
C LEU A 144 -2.82 -4.20 22.48
N ARG A 145 -2.17 -5.35 22.24
CA ARG A 145 -2.05 -5.95 20.92
C ARG A 145 -2.39 -7.45 20.98
N PRO A 146 -3.06 -7.99 19.95
CA PRO A 146 -3.24 -9.43 19.83
C PRO A 146 -1.90 -10.11 19.57
N GLU A 147 -1.80 -11.41 19.87
CA GLU A 147 -0.61 -12.18 19.55
C GLU A 147 -0.28 -12.17 18.04
N GLU A 148 0.99 -12.35 17.72
CA GLU A 148 1.44 -12.52 16.34
C GLU A 148 1.34 -13.99 15.91
N ALA A 149 1.10 -14.20 14.61
CA ALA A 149 1.03 -15.53 14.04
C ALA A 149 2.37 -16.27 14.18
N ALA A 150 2.32 -17.54 14.60
CA ALA A 150 3.49 -18.40 14.69
C ALA A 150 4.25 -18.45 13.34
N PRO A 151 5.60 -18.53 13.37
CA PRO A 151 6.39 -18.54 12.16
C PRO A 151 6.05 -19.77 11.30
N THR A 152 5.77 -19.55 10.02
CA THR A 152 5.48 -20.65 9.08
C THR A 152 6.73 -21.51 8.80
N SER A 153 7.91 -20.93 8.96
CA SER A 153 9.17 -21.68 8.90
C SER A 153 9.42 -22.34 10.25
N GLY A 154 9.78 -23.62 10.29
CA GLY A 154 10.28 -24.31 11.49
C GLY A 154 11.64 -23.79 12.00
N ARG A 155 11.92 -22.49 11.80
CA ARG A 155 13.05 -21.79 12.37
C ARG A 155 12.80 -21.67 13.87
N THR A 156 13.56 -22.43 14.63
CA THR A 156 13.75 -22.21 16.05
C THR A 156 14.58 -20.96 16.26
N ALA A 157 14.28 -20.22 17.33
CA ALA A 157 15.15 -19.17 17.84
C ALA A 157 16.10 -19.75 18.90
N GLU A 158 17.19 -19.05 19.16
CA GLU A 158 18.12 -19.40 20.24
C GLU A 158 17.45 -19.18 21.60
N LEU A 159 17.99 -19.79 22.66
CA LEU A 159 17.48 -19.60 24.01
C LEU A 159 17.56 -18.11 24.39
N GLY A 160 16.46 -17.55 24.88
CA GLY A 160 16.35 -16.11 25.16
C GLY A 160 15.87 -15.27 23.97
N GLN A 161 15.57 -15.90 22.83
CA GLN A 161 15.04 -15.22 21.65
C GLN A 161 13.78 -15.90 21.12
N VAL A 162 12.94 -15.12 20.44
CA VAL A 162 11.76 -15.60 19.72
C VAL A 162 11.69 -14.99 18.31
N PRO A 163 11.13 -15.70 17.32
CA PRO A 163 11.03 -15.19 15.95
C PRO A 163 9.88 -14.19 15.75
N THR A 164 8.89 -14.17 16.64
CA THR A 164 7.66 -13.37 16.59
C THR A 164 7.05 -13.31 17.99
N ILE A 165 6.18 -12.35 18.26
CA ILE A 165 5.47 -12.23 19.55
C ILE A 165 4.26 -13.17 19.56
N ASN A 166 4.54 -14.48 19.44
CA ASN A 166 3.53 -15.51 19.66
C ASN A 166 3.56 -15.93 21.13
N LEU A 167 2.42 -15.86 21.82
CA LEU A 167 2.39 -15.98 23.28
C LEU A 167 2.65 -17.40 23.77
N GLY A 168 2.34 -18.41 22.95
CA GLY A 168 2.72 -19.79 23.21
C GLY A 168 4.24 -19.99 23.18
N LEU A 169 4.92 -19.49 22.15
CA LEU A 169 6.38 -19.60 22.02
C LEU A 169 7.13 -18.83 23.11
N VAL A 170 6.60 -17.68 23.53
CA VAL A 170 7.15 -16.92 24.66
C VAL A 170 6.96 -17.71 25.95
N ALA A 171 5.76 -18.26 26.19
CA ALA A 171 5.46 -19.02 27.41
C ALA A 171 6.33 -20.28 27.58
N GLU A 172 6.76 -20.91 26.49
CA GLU A 172 7.68 -22.05 26.53
C GLU A 172 9.05 -21.71 27.14
N GLN A 173 9.51 -20.45 27.02
CA GLN A 173 10.81 -20.01 27.51
C GLN A 173 10.73 -19.17 28.79
N SER A 174 9.72 -18.33 28.94
CA SER A 174 9.54 -17.44 30.11
C SER A 174 8.63 -18.03 31.19
N GLY A 175 7.97 -19.16 30.93
CA GLY A 175 6.95 -19.72 31.82
C GLY A 175 5.54 -19.15 31.57
N PRO A 176 4.56 -19.47 32.42
CA PRO A 176 3.15 -19.14 32.17
C PRO A 176 2.89 -17.63 32.09
N ILE A 177 2.28 -17.20 30.98
CA ILE A 177 1.83 -15.82 30.73
C ILE A 177 0.39 -15.80 30.22
N GLU A 178 -0.29 -14.67 30.38
CA GLU A 178 -1.60 -14.38 29.79
C GLU A 178 -1.53 -14.56 28.26
N GLN A 179 -2.53 -15.26 27.71
CA GLN A 179 -2.53 -15.65 26.29
C GLN A 179 -3.46 -14.79 25.43
N GLY A 180 -4.24 -13.89 26.05
CA GLY A 180 -5.21 -13.07 25.33
C GLY A 180 -4.61 -11.91 24.54
N ALA A 181 -3.52 -11.32 25.04
CA ALA A 181 -2.85 -10.16 24.45
C ALA A 181 -1.45 -9.95 25.05
N TYR A 182 -0.65 -9.10 24.41
CA TYR A 182 0.51 -8.44 25.02
C TYR A 182 0.35 -6.92 25.01
N GLY A 183 1.24 -6.22 25.71
CA GLY A 183 1.23 -4.75 25.79
C GLY A 183 2.45 -4.12 25.14
N LEU A 184 2.24 -3.14 24.28
CA LEU A 184 3.29 -2.22 23.81
C LEU A 184 3.48 -1.10 24.82
N LEU A 185 4.69 -0.94 25.36
CA LEU A 185 5.00 0.06 26.37
C LEU A 185 4.70 1.48 25.91
N MET A 186 3.94 2.23 26.72
CA MET A 186 3.74 3.67 26.58
C MET A 186 4.55 4.44 27.60
N SER A 187 4.45 4.03 28.86
CA SER A 187 5.16 4.62 29.98
C SER A 187 5.33 3.63 31.12
N GLU A 188 6.35 3.85 31.94
CA GLU A 188 6.61 3.08 33.15
C GLU A 188 7.07 4.04 34.25
N SER A 189 6.58 3.80 35.47
CA SER A 189 6.86 4.63 36.65
C SER A 189 7.17 3.72 37.85
N PRO A 190 8.35 3.83 38.48
CA PRO A 190 9.44 4.77 38.18
C PRO A 190 10.10 4.52 36.82
N ALA A 191 10.60 5.58 36.18
CA ALA A 191 11.31 5.47 34.91
C ALA A 191 12.70 4.82 35.10
N PRO A 192 13.17 3.98 34.16
CA PRO A 192 14.50 3.38 34.23
C PRO A 192 15.58 4.41 33.88
N ALA A 193 16.85 4.06 34.16
CA ALA A 193 17.99 4.89 33.78
C ALA A 193 18.19 4.94 32.26
N THR A 194 17.97 3.80 31.60
CA THR A 194 17.98 3.64 30.13
C THR A 194 16.76 2.84 29.72
N ALA A 195 16.20 3.16 28.56
CA ALA A 195 15.02 2.49 28.00
C ALA A 195 15.26 2.13 26.53
N PRO A 196 14.65 1.05 26.02
CA PRO A 196 14.62 0.77 24.59
C PRO A 196 13.96 1.91 23.80
N THR A 197 14.17 1.94 22.49
CA THR A 197 13.51 2.92 21.63
C THR A 197 12.03 2.56 21.48
N PRO A 198 11.07 3.49 21.70
CA PRO A 198 9.65 3.16 21.60
C PRO A 198 9.25 2.61 20.22
N VAL A 199 8.25 1.73 20.18
CA VAL A 199 7.69 1.23 18.92
C VAL A 199 6.94 2.36 18.20
N ASP A 200 7.23 2.53 16.91
CA ASP A 200 6.58 3.55 16.09
C ASP A 200 5.05 3.38 16.07
N PRO A 201 4.29 4.48 16.06
CA PRO A 201 2.84 4.41 15.90
C PRO A 201 2.47 3.75 14.56
N PRO A 202 1.31 3.07 14.49
CA PRO A 202 0.80 2.55 13.23
C PRO A 202 0.62 3.69 12.21
N SER A 203 0.80 3.37 10.93
CA SER A 203 0.63 4.36 9.85
C SER A 203 -0.80 4.88 9.80
N ASN A 204 -0.94 6.21 9.70
CA ASN A 204 -2.21 6.90 9.47
C ASN A 204 -2.57 7.06 7.99
N ASP A 205 -1.78 6.47 7.08
CA ASP A 205 -2.03 6.57 5.64
C ASP A 205 -3.20 5.65 5.23
N PRO A 206 -4.30 6.20 4.65
CA PRO A 206 -5.37 5.40 4.08
C PRO A 206 -4.96 4.65 2.81
N GLY A 207 -3.84 5.03 2.20
CA GLY A 207 -3.37 4.47 0.95
C GLY A 207 -4.20 4.92 -0.26
N PRO A 208 -3.81 4.50 -1.47
CA PRO A 208 -4.39 4.98 -2.72
C PRO A 208 -5.64 4.21 -3.18
N TYR A 209 -6.20 3.31 -2.36
CA TYR A 209 -7.24 2.35 -2.76
C TYR A 209 -8.47 3.01 -3.39
N LEU A 210 -8.99 4.09 -2.77
CA LEU A 210 -10.12 4.86 -3.31
C LEU A 210 -9.82 5.45 -4.69
N SER A 211 -8.63 6.05 -4.85
CA SER A 211 -8.22 6.67 -6.12
C SER A 211 -8.12 5.64 -7.25
N TYR A 212 -7.59 4.44 -6.94
CA TYR A 212 -7.54 3.34 -7.90
C TYR A 212 -8.93 2.78 -8.21
N ALA A 213 -9.84 2.69 -7.24
CA ALA A 213 -11.21 2.26 -7.46
C ALA A 213 -11.92 3.15 -8.49
N VAL A 214 -11.75 4.47 -8.36
CA VAL A 214 -12.28 5.47 -9.31
C VAL A 214 -11.57 5.38 -10.66
N GLN A 215 -10.24 5.18 -10.66
CA GLN A 215 -9.46 5.03 -11.88
C GLN A 215 -9.97 3.86 -12.74
N TRP A 216 -10.29 2.70 -12.14
CA TRP A 216 -10.86 1.56 -12.87
C TRP A 216 -12.22 1.88 -13.49
N ILE A 217 -13.07 2.64 -12.79
CA ILE A 217 -14.35 3.12 -13.35
C ILE A 217 -14.09 4.04 -14.54
N LEU A 218 -13.14 4.98 -14.43
CA LEU A 218 -12.77 5.88 -15.52
C LEU A 218 -12.24 5.10 -16.73
N PHE A 219 -11.45 4.04 -16.53
CA PHE A 219 -11.01 3.17 -17.62
C PHE A 219 -12.17 2.48 -18.33
N ALA A 220 -13.15 1.97 -17.59
CA ALA A 220 -14.37 1.40 -18.19
C ALA A 220 -15.10 2.44 -19.06
N VAL A 221 -15.31 3.65 -18.54
CA VAL A 221 -15.98 4.75 -19.25
C VAL A 221 -15.20 5.17 -20.50
N MET A 222 -13.89 5.36 -20.38
CA MET A 222 -13.02 5.72 -21.50
C MET A 222 -12.96 4.61 -22.56
N GLY A 223 -13.00 3.34 -22.17
CA GLY A 223 -13.07 2.21 -23.11
C GLY A 223 -14.31 2.28 -24.00
N PHE A 224 -15.48 2.56 -23.42
CA PHE A 224 -16.70 2.78 -24.20
C PHE A 224 -16.65 4.06 -25.04
N GLY A 225 -16.09 5.15 -24.49
CA GLY A 225 -15.87 6.40 -25.22
C GLY A 225 -14.99 6.20 -26.45
N PHE A 226 -13.92 5.42 -26.31
CA PHE A 226 -13.00 5.09 -27.40
C PHE A 226 -13.68 4.26 -28.50
N ILE A 227 -14.42 3.19 -28.14
CA ILE A 227 -15.15 2.40 -29.13
C ILE A 227 -16.21 3.25 -29.85
N THR A 228 -16.93 4.10 -29.12
CA THR A 228 -17.92 5.02 -29.70
C THR A 228 -17.26 5.99 -30.68
N TYR A 229 -16.14 6.58 -30.30
CA TYR A 229 -15.34 7.46 -31.15
C TYR A 229 -14.90 6.76 -32.44
N VAL A 230 -14.36 5.54 -32.33
CA VAL A 230 -13.93 4.74 -33.49
C VAL A 230 -15.11 4.42 -34.41
N ILE A 231 -16.28 4.06 -33.86
CA ILE A 231 -17.52 3.82 -34.65
C ILE A 231 -17.94 5.08 -35.42
N VAL A 232 -18.01 6.21 -34.75
CA VAL A 232 -18.46 7.47 -35.36
C VAL A 232 -17.47 7.92 -36.44
N ASN A 233 -16.17 7.86 -36.16
CA ASN A 233 -15.14 8.26 -37.11
C ASN A 233 -15.13 7.38 -38.38
N GLU A 234 -15.27 6.06 -38.22
CA GLU A 234 -15.32 5.15 -39.37
C GLU A 234 -16.60 5.34 -40.22
N ARG A 235 -17.73 5.69 -39.59
CA ARG A 235 -18.97 6.03 -40.32
C ARG A 235 -18.85 7.36 -41.06
N LYS A 236 -18.13 8.33 -40.48
CA LYS A 236 -17.87 9.62 -41.12
C LYS A 236 -17.00 9.46 -42.36
N LEU A 237 -15.87 8.76 -42.25
CA LEU A 237 -14.97 8.48 -43.38
C LEU A 237 -15.69 7.75 -44.52
N ARG A 238 -16.46 6.71 -44.21
CA ARG A 238 -17.23 5.98 -45.25
C ARG A 238 -18.31 6.82 -45.92
N ARG A 239 -18.82 7.84 -45.24
CA ARG A 239 -19.78 8.79 -45.81
C ARG A 239 -19.07 9.77 -46.75
N GLU A 240 -17.92 10.30 -46.33
CA GLU A 240 -17.07 11.17 -47.17
C GLU A 240 -16.62 10.43 -48.44
N GLU A 241 -16.15 9.18 -48.33
CA GLU A 241 -15.79 8.34 -49.49
C GLU A 241 -16.97 8.07 -50.44
N ALA A 242 -18.19 7.93 -49.91
CA ALA A 242 -19.38 7.72 -50.72
C ALA A 242 -19.83 9.01 -51.43
N GLU A 243 -19.72 10.16 -50.75
CA GLU A 243 -20.00 11.48 -51.31
C GLU A 243 -18.98 11.82 -52.43
N ASP A 244 -17.69 11.55 -52.23
CA ASP A 244 -16.65 11.74 -53.26
C ASP A 244 -16.87 10.82 -54.48
N ALA A 245 -17.27 9.57 -54.26
CA ALA A 245 -17.58 8.63 -55.35
C ALA A 245 -18.83 9.02 -56.15
N GLU A 246 -19.82 9.68 -55.54
CA GLU A 246 -20.98 10.25 -56.24
C GLU A 246 -20.60 11.47 -57.08
N VAL A 247 -19.67 12.31 -56.60
CA VAL A 247 -19.17 13.48 -57.33
C VAL A 247 -18.33 13.08 -58.55
N ASP A 248 -17.45 12.08 -58.42
CA ASP A 248 -16.65 11.54 -59.53
C ASP A 248 -17.47 10.67 -60.51
N GLY A 249 -18.67 10.22 -60.12
CA GLY A 249 -19.55 9.36 -60.91
C GLY A 249 -20.59 10.08 -61.78
N ALA A 250 -20.71 11.41 -61.69
CA ALA A 250 -21.63 12.19 -62.54
C ALA A 250 -21.11 12.26 -63.99
N PRO A 251 -21.93 11.93 -65.02
CA PRO A 251 -21.46 11.87 -66.40
C PRO A 251 -21.21 13.29 -66.93
N GLU A 252 -19.94 13.67 -67.05
CA GLU A 252 -19.54 14.90 -67.74
C GLU A 252 -19.71 14.72 -69.25
N ALA A 253 -20.72 15.37 -69.81
CA ALA A 253 -20.99 15.39 -71.24
C ALA A 253 -20.06 16.39 -71.98
N THR A 254 -18.93 15.86 -72.51
CA THR A 254 -18.14 16.24 -73.73
C THR A 254 -17.74 17.71 -74.03
N PRO A 255 -16.69 17.98 -74.86
CA PRO A 255 -15.70 17.09 -75.47
C PRO A 255 -14.23 17.49 -75.25
N GLU A 256 -13.37 16.53 -75.62
CA GLU A 256 -11.92 16.56 -75.80
C GLU A 256 -11.36 17.87 -76.42
N PRO A 257 -10.18 18.32 -75.98
CA PRO A 257 -9.14 18.53 -76.99
C PRO A 257 -7.79 17.90 -76.62
N GLU A 258 -7.26 17.21 -77.62
CA GLU A 258 -5.88 17.23 -78.10
C GLU A 258 -4.75 16.76 -77.15
N LYS A 259 -4.25 15.56 -77.49
CA LYS A 259 -3.12 14.87 -76.89
C LYS A 259 -1.81 15.63 -77.14
N VAL A 260 -1.20 16.16 -76.07
CA VAL A 260 0.22 16.57 -76.06
C VAL A 260 1.01 15.55 -75.23
N PRO A 261 2.12 14.97 -75.73
CA PRO A 261 2.82 13.91 -75.02
C PRO A 261 3.71 14.50 -73.91
N HIS A 262 3.35 14.27 -72.64
CA HIS A 262 4.24 14.51 -71.52
C HIS A 262 5.01 13.25 -71.13
N GLU A 263 6.30 13.32 -71.42
CA GLU A 263 7.40 12.44 -71.07
C GLU A 263 7.36 12.01 -69.59
N ARG A 264 7.39 10.69 -69.34
CA ARG A 264 7.45 10.12 -67.99
C ARG A 264 8.80 10.44 -67.34
N ARG A 265 8.89 11.54 -66.59
CA ARG A 265 10.01 11.77 -65.68
C ARG A 265 9.85 10.86 -64.47
N ARG A 266 10.66 9.79 -64.40
CA ARG A 266 10.87 9.01 -63.18
C ARG A 266 11.33 9.95 -62.07
N VAL A 267 10.50 10.15 -61.05
CA VAL A 267 10.88 10.87 -59.84
C VAL A 267 11.37 9.85 -58.82
N ASP A 268 12.62 9.99 -58.42
CA ASP A 268 13.28 9.16 -57.41
C ASP A 268 12.72 9.52 -56.01
N PRO A 269 12.10 8.57 -55.27
CA PRO A 269 11.42 8.86 -54.01
C PRO A 269 12.35 9.35 -52.87
N VAL A 270 13.67 9.29 -53.03
CA VAL A 270 14.63 9.69 -51.99
C VAL A 270 14.85 11.22 -51.91
N ALA A 271 14.51 11.98 -52.95
CA ALA A 271 14.71 13.44 -52.96
C ALA A 271 13.62 14.23 -52.19
N LEU A 272 12.42 13.66 -52.00
CA LEU A 272 11.29 14.35 -51.34
C LEU A 272 11.45 14.48 -49.81
N HIS A 273 12.31 13.67 -49.19
CA HIS A 273 12.52 13.71 -47.73
C HIS A 273 13.47 14.82 -47.25
N ARG A 274 14.18 15.51 -48.16
CA ARG A 274 15.11 16.60 -47.79
C ARG A 274 14.49 17.99 -47.77
N ALA A 275 13.25 18.14 -48.25
CA ALA A 275 12.61 19.46 -48.45
C ALA A 275 11.59 19.86 -47.36
N ARG A 276 11.28 19.00 -46.39
CA ARG A 276 10.47 19.41 -45.23
C ARG A 276 11.37 20.00 -44.14
N LYS A 277 11.68 21.29 -44.27
CA LYS A 277 12.14 22.12 -43.16
C LYS A 277 11.06 22.07 -42.06
N ARG A 278 11.42 21.62 -40.85
CA ARG A 278 10.59 21.77 -39.66
C ARG A 278 10.19 23.25 -39.50
N PRO A 279 8.95 23.59 -39.12
CA PRO A 279 8.63 24.94 -38.67
C PRO A 279 9.52 25.27 -37.47
N LYS A 280 10.13 26.46 -37.47
CA LYS A 280 10.91 26.95 -36.34
C LYS A 280 9.92 27.25 -35.20
N ASP A 281 10.03 26.52 -34.10
CA ASP A 281 9.24 26.75 -32.90
C ASP A 281 9.66 28.11 -32.33
N ARG A 282 8.72 29.06 -32.25
CA ARG A 282 8.97 30.41 -31.73
C ARG A 282 9.02 30.43 -30.20
N ASP A 283 8.52 29.38 -29.55
CA ASP A 283 8.41 29.31 -28.10
C ASP A 283 9.76 28.98 -27.43
N ALA A 284 10.71 28.37 -28.17
CA ALA A 284 12.04 28.04 -27.65
C ALA A 284 13.00 29.26 -27.59
N ASP A 285 12.83 30.25 -28.47
CA ASP A 285 13.67 31.46 -28.47
C ASP A 285 13.26 32.44 -27.33
N ASP A 286 12.01 32.35 -26.85
CA ASP A 286 11.49 33.19 -25.75
C ASP A 286 11.87 32.64 -24.36
N GLU A 287 12.09 31.32 -24.24
CA GLU A 287 12.54 30.68 -22.99
C GLU A 287 14.04 30.91 -22.70
N ASP A 288 14.89 30.92 -23.73
CA ASP A 288 16.33 31.22 -23.58
C ASP A 288 16.59 32.70 -23.22
N ALA A 289 15.75 33.64 -23.68
CA ALA A 289 15.86 35.06 -23.36
C ALA A 289 15.51 35.41 -21.89
N LEU A 290 14.76 34.56 -21.20
CA LEU A 290 14.43 34.71 -19.78
C LEU A 290 15.51 34.14 -18.85
N LEU A 291 16.38 33.26 -19.35
CA LEU A 291 17.46 32.64 -18.57
C LEU A 291 18.74 33.49 -18.57
N ASP A 292 18.99 34.30 -19.59
CA ASP A 292 20.14 35.24 -19.65
C ASP A 292 19.89 36.58 -18.95
N ALA A 293 18.67 36.81 -18.43
CA ALA A 293 18.27 38.08 -17.79
C ALA A 293 18.30 38.06 -16.25
N ARG A 294 19.03 37.14 -15.62
CA ARG A 294 19.15 37.07 -14.15
C ARG A 294 20.59 37.00 -13.64
#